data_AF-A0A2G6QKV5-F1
#
_entry.id   AF-A0A2G6QKV5-F1
#
_cell.length_a   1.000
_cell.length_b   1.000
_cell.length_c   1.000
_cell.angle_alpha   90.00
_cell.angle_beta   90.00
_cell.angle_gamma   90.00
#
_symmetry.space_group_name_H-M   'P 1'
#
loop_
_entity.id
_entity.type
_entity.pdbx_description
1 polymer ?
#
loop_
_entity_poly.entity_id
_entity_poly.type
_entity_poly.pdbx_seq_one_letter_code
_entity_poly.pdbx_strand_id
1 'polypeptide(L)'
;MNLEEKVKTLYNKPNEYRDVYIERYGAKINYNKQNRHIYKYKDLKENASYFNNDTKTLQAIINDKAGTGVAFLKKEQLKEIIQDDRLKGFVFDLDKKIIETNKGKIHYSKTGIHLVPTLKDLNK
;
A
#
# COMPACT_ATOMS: atom_id res chain seq x y z
N MET A 1 -11.65 -14.49 -17.83
CA MET A 1 -12.13 -13.44 -16.92
C MET A 1 -11.51 -12.10 -17.30
N ASN A 2 -12.35 -11.17 -17.75
CA ASN A 2 -11.99 -9.80 -18.08
C ASN A 2 -11.38 -9.13 -16.83
N LEU A 3 -10.44 -8.21 -17.01
CA LEU A 3 -9.82 -7.42 -15.95
C LEU A 3 -10.87 -6.71 -15.05
N GLU A 4 -12.00 -6.28 -15.63
CA GLU A 4 -13.13 -5.67 -14.91
C GLU A 4 -13.93 -6.66 -14.06
N GLU A 5 -14.12 -7.91 -14.52
CA GLU A 5 -14.74 -8.98 -13.73
C GLU A 5 -13.84 -9.37 -12.56
N LYS A 6 -12.50 -9.37 -12.78
CA LYS A 6 -11.52 -9.46 -11.70
C LYS A 6 -11.72 -8.32 -10.72
N VAL A 7 -11.74 -7.05 -11.14
CA VAL A 7 -11.93 -5.91 -10.21
C VAL A 7 -13.20 -6.04 -9.39
N LYS A 8 -14.36 -6.32 -10.02
CA LYS A 8 -15.64 -6.43 -9.31
C LYS A 8 -15.66 -7.57 -8.29
N THR A 9 -15.06 -8.71 -8.61
CA THR A 9 -14.93 -9.82 -7.65
C THR A 9 -13.94 -9.50 -6.52
N LEU A 10 -12.80 -8.86 -6.83
CA LEU A 10 -11.77 -8.40 -5.88
C LEU A 10 -12.30 -7.34 -4.90
N TYR A 11 -13.15 -6.44 -5.40
CA TYR A 11 -13.77 -5.35 -4.65
C TYR A 11 -14.78 -5.87 -3.60
N ASN A 12 -15.59 -6.86 -3.99
CA ASN A 12 -16.70 -7.35 -3.19
C ASN A 12 -16.31 -8.41 -2.15
N LYS A 13 -15.15 -9.07 -2.31
CA LYS A 13 -14.71 -10.21 -1.47
C LYS A 13 -13.21 -10.16 -1.11
N PRO A 14 -12.66 -9.04 -0.61
CA PRO A 14 -11.20 -8.88 -0.46
C PRO A 14 -10.57 -9.92 0.50
N ASN A 15 -11.29 -10.34 1.55
CA ASN A 15 -10.83 -11.38 2.49
C ASN A 15 -10.74 -12.78 1.84
N GLU A 16 -11.57 -13.09 0.84
CA GLU A 16 -11.56 -14.42 0.18
C GLU A 16 -10.34 -14.57 -0.75
N TYR A 17 -9.70 -13.48 -1.17
CA TYR A 17 -8.62 -13.48 -2.17
C TYR A 17 -7.24 -13.12 -1.63
N ARG A 18 -7.09 -12.92 -0.31
CA ARG A 18 -5.79 -12.64 0.32
C ARG A 18 -4.72 -13.65 -0.09
N ASP A 19 -5.03 -14.94 0.00
CA ASP A 19 -4.07 -16.01 -0.32
C ASP A 19 -3.70 -15.99 -1.80
N VAL A 20 -4.65 -15.67 -2.69
CA VAL A 20 -4.41 -15.52 -4.13
C VAL A 20 -3.46 -14.35 -4.41
N TYR A 21 -3.54 -13.25 -3.65
CA TYR A 21 -2.61 -12.12 -3.80
C TYR A 21 -1.20 -12.48 -3.35
N ILE A 22 -1.11 -13.18 -2.23
CA ILE A 22 0.16 -13.65 -1.67
C ILE A 22 0.81 -14.62 -2.65
N GLU A 23 0.06 -15.56 -3.23
CA GLU A 23 0.57 -16.50 -4.23
C GLU A 23 1.06 -15.77 -5.49
N ARG A 24 0.30 -14.79 -5.99
CA ARG A 24 0.60 -14.10 -7.26
C ARG A 24 1.69 -13.03 -7.17
N TYR A 25 1.75 -12.30 -6.06
CA TYR A 25 2.59 -11.09 -5.91
C TYR A 25 3.59 -11.19 -4.77
N GLY A 26 3.46 -12.20 -3.91
CA GLY A 26 4.20 -12.31 -2.66
C GLY A 26 3.63 -11.41 -1.56
N ALA A 27 3.91 -11.78 -0.30
CA ALA A 27 3.60 -10.96 0.87
C ALA A 27 4.78 -10.08 1.32
N LYS A 28 5.96 -10.24 0.71
CA LYS A 28 7.19 -9.59 1.19
C LYS A 28 7.37 -8.22 0.56
N ILE A 29 7.71 -7.25 1.41
CA ILE A 29 8.15 -5.93 0.98
C ILE A 29 9.37 -6.04 0.06
N ASN A 30 9.31 -5.36 -1.07
CA ASN A 30 10.47 -5.08 -1.89
C ASN A 30 11.22 -3.88 -1.30
N TYR A 31 12.35 -4.14 -0.64
CA TYR A 31 13.16 -3.10 0.02
C TYR A 31 13.54 -1.96 -0.92
N ASN A 32 14.04 -2.27 -2.13
CA ASN A 32 14.45 -1.24 -3.10
C ASN A 32 13.30 -0.29 -3.46
N LYS A 33 12.06 -0.79 -3.51
CA LYS A 33 10.88 0.06 -3.74
C LYS A 33 10.44 0.80 -2.48
N GLN A 34 10.46 0.13 -1.34
CA GLN A 34 9.99 0.68 -0.06
C GLN A 34 10.89 1.80 0.46
N ASN A 35 12.20 1.67 0.28
CA ASN A 35 13.22 2.63 0.70
C ASN A 35 12.94 4.08 0.25
N ARG A 36 12.27 4.24 -0.89
CA ARG A 36 11.83 5.55 -1.41
C ARG A 36 10.71 6.21 -0.60
N HIS A 37 10.17 5.51 0.38
CA HIS A 37 9.07 5.93 1.25
C HIS A 37 9.41 5.73 2.74
N ILE A 38 10.71 5.65 3.08
CA ILE A 38 11.17 5.59 4.48
C ILE A 38 11.86 6.90 4.82
N TYR A 39 11.47 7.51 5.94
CA TYR A 39 12.04 8.75 6.43
C TYR A 39 13.57 8.66 6.54
N LYS A 40 14.27 9.70 6.07
CA LYS A 40 15.76 9.81 6.05
C LYS A 40 16.50 8.71 5.29
N TYR A 41 15.82 7.84 4.54
CA TYR A 41 16.51 6.88 3.68
C TYR A 41 17.09 7.58 2.45
N LYS A 42 18.29 7.18 2.01
CA LYS A 42 19.03 7.85 0.92
C LYS A 42 18.26 7.95 -0.42
N ASP A 43 17.30 7.05 -0.65
CA ASP A 43 16.50 6.98 -1.88
C ASP A 43 15.20 7.80 -1.78
N LEU A 44 14.91 8.41 -0.63
CA LEU A 44 13.78 9.31 -0.43
C LEU A 44 14.02 10.61 -1.19
N LYS A 45 13.13 10.93 -2.13
CA LYS A 45 13.21 12.18 -2.89
C LYS A 45 12.72 13.35 -2.03
N GLU A 46 13.27 14.53 -2.31
CA GLU A 46 12.69 15.78 -1.84
C GLU A 46 11.21 15.82 -2.24
N ASN A 47 10.34 16.21 -1.30
CA ASN A 47 8.89 16.30 -1.52
C ASN A 47 8.17 14.95 -1.77
N ALA A 48 8.76 13.83 -1.39
CA ALA A 48 8.09 12.53 -1.42
C ALA A 48 7.30 12.24 -0.13
N SER A 49 6.21 11.50 -0.28
CA SER A 49 5.48 10.93 0.87
C SER A 49 6.26 9.77 1.48
N TYR A 50 6.30 9.69 2.80
CA TYR A 50 7.11 8.73 3.55
C TYR A 50 6.42 8.18 4.80
N PHE A 51 6.91 7.06 5.31
CA PHE A 51 6.62 6.56 6.64
C PHE A 51 7.78 6.86 7.58
N ASN A 52 7.46 7.26 8.82
CA ASN A 52 8.39 7.25 9.94
C ASN A 52 8.23 5.94 10.74
N ASN A 53 8.31 4.81 10.03
CA ASN A 53 8.31 3.45 10.56
C ASN A 53 9.55 2.74 10.01
N ASP A 54 10.04 1.73 10.72
CA ASP A 54 11.01 0.80 10.14
C ASP A 54 10.30 -0.24 9.23
N THR A 55 11.05 -0.86 8.32
CA THR A 55 10.50 -1.81 7.36
C THR A 55 9.93 -3.09 8.00
N LYS A 56 10.42 -3.52 9.18
CA LYS A 56 9.86 -4.69 9.89
C LYS A 56 8.46 -4.38 10.40
N THR A 57 8.27 -3.20 10.98
CA THR A 57 6.96 -2.70 11.41
C THR A 57 5.99 -2.61 10.23
N LEU A 58 6.43 -2.07 9.10
CA LEU A 58 5.60 -2.04 7.89
C LEU A 58 5.25 -3.44 7.36
N GLN A 59 6.18 -4.38 7.40
CA GLN A 59 5.92 -5.76 7.00
C GLN A 59 4.89 -6.43 7.91
N ALA A 60 4.96 -6.20 9.23
CA ALA A 60 3.98 -6.72 10.18
C ALA A 60 2.58 -6.14 9.92
N ILE A 61 2.46 -4.83 9.69
CA ILE A 61 1.19 -4.19 9.35
C ILE A 61 0.60 -4.77 8.07
N ILE A 62 1.43 -4.98 7.04
CA ILE A 62 0.96 -5.61 5.80
C ILE A 62 0.48 -7.04 6.05
N ASN A 63 1.22 -7.83 6.84
CA ASN A 63 0.81 -9.19 7.17
C ASN A 63 -0.55 -9.19 7.88
N ASP A 64 -0.84 -8.21 8.72
CA ASP A 64 -2.12 -8.13 9.43
C ASP A 64 -3.26 -7.61 8.54
N LYS A 65 -2.97 -6.62 7.69
CA LYS A 65 -3.99 -5.81 7.02
C LYS A 65 -4.21 -6.09 5.53
N ALA A 66 -3.27 -6.73 4.84
CA ALA A 66 -3.47 -7.06 3.43
C ALA A 66 -4.70 -7.96 3.24
N GLY A 67 -5.54 -7.62 2.26
CA GLY A 67 -6.82 -8.26 1.99
C GLY A 67 -7.99 -7.76 2.84
N THR A 68 -7.79 -6.85 3.79
CA THR A 68 -8.86 -6.33 4.67
C THR A 68 -9.37 -4.95 4.26
N GLY A 69 -8.63 -4.27 3.38
CA GLY A 69 -8.89 -2.92 2.93
C GLY A 69 -9.72 -2.84 1.64
N VAL A 70 -9.62 -1.68 0.98
CA VAL A 70 -10.33 -1.42 -0.28
C VAL A 70 -9.39 -1.66 -1.46
N ALA A 71 -9.62 -2.77 -2.17
CA ALA A 71 -8.85 -3.15 -3.36
C ALA A 71 -9.37 -2.48 -4.63
N PHE A 72 -8.47 -2.09 -5.53
CA PHE A 72 -8.81 -1.50 -6.83
C PHE A 72 -7.67 -1.70 -7.84
N LEU A 73 -7.99 -1.61 -9.13
CA LEU A 73 -6.98 -1.53 -10.19
C LEU A 73 -6.73 -0.07 -10.58
N LYS A 74 -5.47 0.27 -10.82
CA LYS A 74 -5.08 1.51 -11.50
C LYS A 74 -4.05 1.19 -12.57
N LYS A 75 -4.37 1.42 -13.85
CA LYS A 75 -3.55 1.00 -14.99
C LYS A 75 -3.17 -0.48 -14.90
N GLU A 76 -4.16 -1.33 -14.67
CA GLU A 76 -4.03 -2.80 -14.50
C GLU A 76 -3.18 -3.28 -13.31
N GLN A 77 -2.70 -2.36 -12.46
CA GLN A 77 -1.96 -2.69 -11.24
C GLN A 77 -2.91 -2.78 -10.05
N LEU A 78 -2.85 -3.91 -9.34
CA LEU A 78 -3.59 -4.12 -8.10
C LEU A 78 -3.02 -3.26 -6.97
N LYS A 79 -3.93 -2.55 -6.31
CA LYS A 79 -3.65 -1.71 -5.16
C LYS A 79 -4.73 -1.93 -4.11
N GLU A 80 -4.35 -1.71 -2.86
CA GLU A 80 -5.27 -1.80 -1.73
C GLU A 80 -5.02 -0.63 -0.78
N ILE A 81 -6.08 0.04 -0.33
CA ILE A 81 -5.98 1.02 0.75
C ILE A 81 -6.26 0.31 2.07
N ILE A 82 -5.33 0.40 3.01
CA ILE A 82 -5.45 -0.09 4.38
C ILE A 82 -5.34 1.08 5.36
N GLN A 83 -5.87 0.90 6.57
CA GLN A 83 -5.72 1.83 7.68
C GLN A 83 -5.30 1.07 8.94
N ASP A 84 -4.32 1.61 9.66
CA ASP A 84 -3.79 1.03 10.90
C ASP A 84 -3.09 2.12 11.73
N ASP A 85 -3.41 2.22 13.02
CA ASP A 85 -2.87 3.27 13.90
C ASP A 85 -1.36 3.15 14.15
N ARG A 86 -0.75 2.01 13.81
CA ARG A 86 0.71 1.84 13.83
C ARG A 86 1.39 2.54 12.64
N LEU A 87 0.66 2.92 11.60
CA LEU A 87 1.21 3.64 10.44
C LEU A 87 1.46 5.11 10.79
N LYS A 88 2.73 5.51 10.73
CA LYS A 88 3.19 6.89 10.91
C LYS A 88 3.48 7.49 9.54
N GLY A 89 2.44 7.63 8.73
CA GLY A 89 2.52 8.10 7.34
C GLY A 89 2.47 9.61 7.23
N PHE A 90 3.21 10.15 6.27
CA PHE A 90 3.28 11.57 5.95
C PHE A 90 3.11 11.74 4.44
N VAL A 91 2.04 12.40 4.03
CA VAL A 91 1.72 12.69 2.63
C VAL A 91 2.17 14.11 2.32
N PHE A 92 2.96 14.24 1.26
CA PHE A 92 3.28 15.53 0.68
C PHE A 92 2.15 15.91 -0.29
N ASP A 93 1.42 16.98 0.03
CA ASP A 93 0.30 17.46 -0.78
C ASP A 93 0.75 18.41 -1.90
N LEU A 94 -0.22 18.90 -2.69
CA LEU A 94 0.05 19.80 -3.82
C LEU A 94 0.51 21.19 -3.36
N ASP A 95 0.18 21.59 -2.14
CA ASP A 95 0.56 22.87 -1.52
C ASP A 95 1.93 22.80 -0.83
N LYS A 96 2.66 21.71 -1.04
CA LYS A 96 3.95 21.41 -0.42
C LYS A 96 3.91 21.28 1.09
N LYS A 97 2.75 20.93 1.65
CA LYS A 97 2.57 20.66 3.07
C LYS A 97 2.66 19.16 3.31
N ILE A 98 3.09 18.85 4.52
CA ILE A 98 3.12 17.48 5.02
C ILE A 98 1.86 17.27 5.86
N ILE A 99 1.06 16.26 5.50
CA ILE A 99 -0.15 15.86 6.21
C ILE A 99 0.06 14.45 6.77
N GLU A 100 -0.18 14.30 8.07
CA GLU A 100 -0.11 13.00 8.74
C GLU A 100 -1.27 12.08 8.33
N THR A 101 -1.00 10.78 8.26
CA THR A 101 -1.99 9.76 7.92
C THR A 101 -1.65 8.41 8.54
N ASN A 102 -2.68 7.72 9.02
CA ASN A 102 -2.63 6.30 9.40
C ASN A 102 -3.10 5.37 8.26
N LYS A 103 -3.23 5.89 7.03
CA LYS A 103 -3.63 5.14 5.84
C LYS A 103 -2.44 4.86 4.92
N GLY A 104 -2.41 3.66 4.38
CA GLY A 104 -1.39 3.20 3.44
C GLY A 104 -2.00 2.58 2.20
N LYS A 105 -1.40 2.83 1.04
CA LYS A 105 -1.74 2.19 -0.22
C LYS A 105 -0.71 1.11 -0.53
N ILE A 106 -1.11 -0.16 -0.46
CA ILE A 106 -0.30 -1.29 -0.89
C ILE A 106 -0.27 -1.30 -2.42
N HIS A 107 0.92 -1.42 -2.99
CA HIS A 107 1.14 -1.64 -4.41
C HIS A 107 1.61 -3.08 -4.61
N TYR A 108 0.77 -3.92 -5.23
CA TYR A 108 1.12 -5.30 -5.55
C TYR A 108 1.88 -5.38 -6.87
N SER A 109 2.97 -6.13 -6.89
CA SER A 109 3.74 -6.36 -8.12
C SER A 109 4.46 -7.70 -8.09
N LYS A 110 4.79 -8.26 -9.25
CA LYS A 110 5.49 -9.54 -9.35
C LYS A 110 6.88 -9.55 -8.69
N THR A 111 7.49 -8.38 -8.49
CA THR A 111 8.78 -8.25 -7.80
C THR A 111 8.66 -7.95 -6.31
N GLY A 112 7.47 -8.16 -5.73
CA GLY A 112 7.14 -7.86 -4.34
C GLY A 112 6.34 -6.57 -4.18
N ILE A 113 5.93 -6.30 -2.95
CA ILE A 113 5.01 -5.21 -2.62
C ILE A 113 5.73 -3.99 -2.05
N HIS A 114 5.10 -2.83 -2.07
CA HIS A 114 5.52 -1.68 -1.26
C HIS A 114 4.29 -0.90 -0.80
N LEU A 115 4.44 -0.22 0.33
CA LEU A 115 3.42 0.62 0.94
C LEU A 115 3.77 2.09 0.72
N VAL A 116 2.77 2.88 0.35
CA VAL A 116 2.89 4.33 0.16
C VAL A 116 1.86 5.04 1.03
N PRO A 117 2.21 6.08 1.80
CA PRO A 117 1.22 6.86 2.55
C PRO A 117 0.16 7.45 1.61
N THR A 118 -1.06 7.64 2.11
CA THR A 118 -2.14 8.18 1.29
C THR A 118 -3.20 8.90 2.12
N LEU A 119 -3.85 9.90 1.51
CA LEU A 119 -5.07 10.53 2.04
C LEU A 119 -6.34 9.95 1.43
N LYS A 120 -6.23 8.96 0.52
CA LYS A 120 -7.39 8.38 -0.16
C LYS A 120 -8.26 7.65 0.87
N ASP A 121 -9.56 7.91 0.82
CA ASP A 121 -10.53 7.26 1.70
C ASP A 121 -10.83 5.80 1.32
N LEU A 122 -11.35 5.09 2.31
CA LEU A 122 -11.80 3.70 2.23
C LEU A 122 -13.23 3.61 1.66
N ASN A 123 -13.60 4.49 0.74
CA ASN A 123 -14.95 4.50 0.17
C ASN A 123 -15.15 3.28 -0.70
N LYS A 124 -16.30 2.61 -0.48
CA LYS A 124 -16.71 1.46 -1.26
C LYS A 124 -17.56 1.77 -2.47
#